data_AF-A0A7V8JLC8-F1
#
_entry.id   AF-A0A7V8JLC8-F1
#
_cell.length_a   1.000
_cell.length_b   1.000
_cell.length_c   1.000
_cell.angle_alpha   90.00
_cell.angle_beta   90.00
_cell.angle_gamma   90.00
#
_symmetry.space_group_name_H-M   'P 1'
#
loop_
_entity.id
_entity.type
_entity.pdbx_description
1 polymer ?
#
loop_
_entity_poly.entity_id
_entity_poly.type
_entity_poly.pdbx_seq_one_letter_code
_entity_poly.pdbx_strand_id
1 'polypeptide(L)'
;MRILSRLGALVLLLVGGATATAATATAPAYVDARLYPTAAGWERFLAVERALVRGFDNICGDTFCEGEYHNLRALRLRCSVHAGSGAVASCHWTFVGSNAGAAADDGRIQADMRNYDCRLPLAPGTPLEQVLAALEGAGPDDVLDIPLPGMPRGTYGVLVDCL
;
A
#
# COMPACT_ATOMS: atom_id res chain seq x y z
N MET A 1 -47.07 -76.76 12.77
CA MET A 1 -46.52 -77.14 11.45
C MET A 1 -46.51 -75.90 10.57
N ARG A 2 -45.35 -75.59 9.96
CA ARG A 2 -45.01 -74.56 8.96
C ARG A 2 -44.00 -73.49 9.41
N ILE A 3 -42.75 -73.93 9.30
CA ILE A 3 -41.53 -73.17 9.01
C ILE A 3 -41.76 -72.24 7.80
N LEU A 4 -41.27 -71.00 7.86
CA LEU A 4 -40.80 -70.31 6.66
C LEU A 4 -39.75 -69.24 7.01
N SER A 5 -38.51 -69.62 6.75
CA SER A 5 -37.34 -68.77 6.61
C SER A 5 -37.55 -67.63 5.60
N ARG A 6 -36.95 -66.46 5.87
CA ARG A 6 -36.55 -65.52 4.83
C ARG A 6 -35.14 -65.00 5.12
N LEU A 7 -34.22 -65.42 4.26
CA LEU A 7 -32.91 -64.79 4.06
C LEU A 7 -33.08 -63.42 3.38
N GLY A 8 -32.13 -62.51 3.64
CA GLY A 8 -31.84 -61.34 2.80
C GLY A 8 -31.82 -60.05 3.61
N ALA A 9 -30.84 -59.16 3.53
CA ALA A 9 -29.60 -59.11 2.76
C ALA A 9 -28.62 -58.24 3.58
N LEU A 10 -27.34 -58.63 3.65
CA LEU A 10 -26.30 -57.84 4.31
C LEU A 10 -25.88 -56.71 3.36
N VAL A 11 -26.40 -55.49 3.60
CA VAL A 11 -25.97 -54.28 2.88
C VAL A 11 -24.65 -53.83 3.49
N LEU A 12 -23.55 -54.10 2.81
CA LEU A 12 -22.22 -53.63 3.18
C LEU A 12 -22.10 -52.15 2.81
N LEU A 13 -22.30 -51.24 3.78
CA LEU A 13 -22.03 -49.81 3.59
C LEU A 13 -20.52 -49.59 3.49
N LEU A 14 -20.03 -49.40 2.26
CA LEU A 14 -18.70 -48.85 1.99
C LEU A 14 -18.72 -47.36 2.36
N VAL A 15 -18.32 -47.05 3.59
CA VAL A 15 -18.01 -45.68 4.01
C VAL A 15 -16.70 -45.28 3.35
N GLY A 16 -16.79 -44.69 2.15
CA GLY A 16 -15.65 -44.04 1.49
C GLY A 16 -15.23 -42.82 2.29
N GLY A 17 -14.19 -42.96 3.10
CA GLY A 17 -13.57 -41.86 3.82
C GLY A 17 -12.92 -40.89 2.84
N ALA A 18 -13.59 -39.79 2.53
CA ALA A 18 -13.00 -38.67 1.82
C ALA A 18 -11.98 -38.00 2.76
N THR A 19 -10.69 -38.33 2.60
CA THR A 19 -9.61 -37.59 3.24
C THR A 19 -9.52 -36.21 2.59
N ALA A 20 -10.13 -35.21 3.20
CA ALA A 20 -9.95 -33.82 2.82
C ALA A 20 -8.49 -33.43 3.12
N THR A 21 -7.64 -33.37 2.10
CA THR A 21 -6.33 -32.74 2.20
C THR A 21 -6.53 -31.24 2.42
N ALA A 22 -6.34 -30.78 3.66
CA ALA A 22 -6.27 -29.37 3.97
C ALA A 22 -5.11 -28.78 3.16
N ALA A 23 -5.42 -27.89 2.22
CA ALA A 23 -4.41 -27.14 1.50
C ALA A 23 -3.68 -26.24 2.51
N THR A 24 -2.40 -26.50 2.75
CA THR A 24 -1.53 -25.60 3.51
C THR A 24 -1.37 -24.33 2.67
N ALA A 25 -2.00 -23.23 3.10
CA ALA A 25 -1.78 -21.93 2.47
C ALA A 25 -0.32 -21.51 2.71
N THR A 26 0.47 -21.39 1.65
CA THR A 26 1.82 -20.81 1.73
C THR A 26 1.68 -19.33 2.10
N ALA A 27 2.37 -18.91 3.16
CA ALA A 27 2.39 -17.51 3.57
C ALA A 27 2.88 -16.62 2.41
N PRO A 28 2.31 -15.42 2.21
CA PRO A 28 2.72 -14.55 1.12
C PRO A 28 4.17 -14.10 1.33
N ALA A 29 4.96 -14.11 0.25
CA ALA A 29 6.36 -13.68 0.30
C ALA A 29 6.51 -12.18 0.56
N TYR A 30 5.49 -11.39 0.21
CA TYR A 30 5.44 -9.95 0.42
C TYR A 30 4.16 -9.54 1.12
N VAL A 31 4.27 -8.56 2.01
CA VAL A 31 3.16 -7.96 2.74
C VAL A 31 3.18 -6.44 2.56
N ASP A 32 2.02 -5.82 2.74
CA ASP A 32 1.95 -4.36 2.91
C ASP A 32 2.74 -3.97 4.16
N ALA A 33 3.57 -2.93 4.08
CA ALA A 33 4.38 -2.45 5.19
C ALA A 33 3.56 -2.18 6.47
N ARG A 34 2.28 -1.81 6.34
CA ARG A 34 1.38 -1.60 7.48
C ARG A 34 1.08 -2.88 8.28
N LEU A 35 1.36 -4.05 7.70
CA LEU A 35 1.14 -5.35 8.31
C LEU A 35 2.45 -6.03 8.74
N TYR A 36 3.61 -5.36 8.54
CA TYR A 36 4.94 -5.88 8.85
C TYR A 36 5.49 -5.29 10.17
N PRO A 37 6.24 -6.07 10.99
CA PRO A 37 6.37 -7.54 10.95
C PRO A 37 5.12 -8.26 11.46
N THR A 38 4.23 -7.51 12.12
CA THR A 38 2.88 -7.88 12.51
C THR A 38 1.96 -6.66 12.34
N ALA A 39 0.66 -6.78 12.64
CA ALA A 39 -0.26 -5.64 12.64
C ALA A 39 0.17 -4.48 13.57
N ALA A 40 1.10 -4.70 14.50
CA ALA A 40 1.69 -3.64 15.31
C ALA A 40 2.45 -2.56 14.50
N GLY A 41 2.93 -2.89 13.29
CA GLY A 41 3.58 -1.92 12.40
C GLY A 41 2.63 -0.89 11.79
N TRP A 42 1.31 -1.11 11.91
CA TRP A 42 0.29 -0.26 11.31
C TRP A 42 0.36 1.19 11.80
N GLU A 43 0.39 1.40 13.11
CA GLU A 43 0.36 2.74 13.70
C GLU A 43 1.60 3.54 13.33
N ARG A 44 2.74 2.86 13.34
CA ARG A 44 4.04 3.43 13.03
C ARG A 44 4.13 3.87 11.57
N PHE A 45 3.79 2.97 10.64
CA PHE A 45 3.72 3.32 9.22
C PHE A 45 2.71 4.45 8.95
N LEU A 46 1.55 4.43 9.62
CA LEU A 46 0.53 5.45 9.47
C LEU A 46 0.99 6.81 10.01
N ALA A 47 1.79 6.84 11.08
CA ALA A 47 2.38 8.07 11.60
C ALA A 47 3.33 8.70 10.58
N VAL A 48 4.19 7.88 9.96
CA VAL A 48 5.09 8.30 8.89
C VAL A 48 4.33 8.77 7.64
N GLU A 49 3.32 8.02 7.17
CA GLU A 49 2.47 8.44 6.04
C GLU A 49 1.85 9.82 6.31
N ARG A 50 1.32 10.03 7.52
CA ARG A 50 0.75 11.34 7.91
C ARG A 50 1.79 12.44 7.99
N ALA A 51 3.01 12.14 8.44
CA ALA A 51 4.08 13.13 8.48
C ALA A 51 4.45 13.59 7.07
N LEU A 52 4.64 12.65 6.15
CA LEU A 52 4.90 12.93 4.73
C LEU A 52 3.76 13.74 4.09
N VAL A 53 2.50 13.34 4.31
CA VAL A 53 1.34 14.09 3.79
C VAL A 53 1.32 15.53 4.32
N ARG A 54 1.56 15.74 5.62
CA ARG A 54 1.64 17.09 6.18
C ARG A 54 2.80 17.89 5.58
N GLY A 55 3.98 17.27 5.43
CA GLY A 55 5.13 17.90 4.80
C GLY A 55 4.80 18.36 3.38
N PHE A 56 4.13 17.50 2.60
CA PHE A 56 3.67 17.86 1.26
C PHE A 56 2.66 19.01 1.27
N ASP A 57 1.62 18.92 2.11
CA ASP A 57 0.58 19.94 2.21
C ASP A 57 1.16 21.30 2.63
N ASN A 58 2.20 21.31 3.48
CA ASN A 58 2.87 22.53 3.92
C ASN A 58 3.61 23.27 2.80
N ILE A 59 4.18 22.54 1.83
CA ILE A 59 5.00 23.14 0.77
C ILE A 59 4.31 23.20 -0.58
N CYS A 60 3.19 22.51 -0.79
CA CYS A 60 2.60 22.37 -2.12
C CYS A 60 2.32 23.72 -2.78
N GLY A 61 1.71 24.66 -2.06
CA GLY A 61 1.33 25.97 -2.58
C GLY A 61 2.49 26.77 -3.19
N ASP A 62 3.68 26.65 -2.61
CA ASP A 62 4.88 27.39 -3.02
C ASP A 62 5.82 26.54 -3.91
N THR A 63 5.42 25.30 -4.24
CA THR A 63 6.24 24.36 -5.02
C THR A 63 5.38 23.58 -6.02
N PHE A 64 4.93 22.37 -5.67
CA PHE A 64 4.29 21.42 -6.59
C PHE A 64 2.95 21.93 -7.16
N CYS A 65 2.19 22.69 -6.38
CA CYS A 65 0.89 23.25 -6.77
C CYS A 65 1.02 24.53 -7.64
N GLU A 66 2.22 25.00 -7.96
CA GLU A 66 2.39 26.11 -8.92
C GLU A 66 2.32 25.65 -10.38
N GLY A 67 2.39 24.34 -10.62
CA GLY A 67 2.37 23.73 -11.95
C GLY A 67 0.99 23.63 -12.61
N GLU A 68 0.77 22.57 -13.40
CA GLU A 68 -0.46 22.35 -14.18
C GLU A 68 -1.72 22.23 -13.30
N TYR A 69 -1.58 21.71 -12.08
CA TYR A 69 -2.67 21.50 -11.14
C TYR A 69 -2.40 22.23 -9.82
N HIS A 70 -3.22 23.23 -9.51
CA HIS A 70 -3.10 24.04 -8.29
C HIS A 70 -3.67 23.39 -7.03
N ASN A 71 -4.10 22.13 -7.13
CA ASN A 71 -4.83 21.43 -6.08
C ASN A 71 -4.35 19.98 -5.92
N LEU A 72 -3.07 19.71 -6.18
CA LEU A 72 -2.50 18.38 -5.97
C LEU A 72 -2.76 17.90 -4.53
N ARG A 73 -3.20 16.65 -4.39
CA ARG A 73 -3.45 15.99 -3.12
C ARG A 73 -2.64 14.72 -3.01
N ALA A 74 -1.87 14.62 -1.93
CA ALA A 74 -1.28 13.35 -1.51
C ALA A 74 -2.37 12.36 -1.11
N LEU A 75 -2.34 11.15 -1.65
CA LEU A 75 -3.27 10.07 -1.34
C LEU A 75 -2.63 9.08 -0.37
N ARG A 76 -2.18 7.93 -0.87
CA ARG A 76 -1.64 6.84 -0.04
C ARG A 76 -0.21 6.53 -0.41
N LEU A 77 0.61 6.33 0.62
CA LEU A 77 1.91 5.69 0.50
C LEU A 77 1.75 4.19 0.76
N ARG A 78 2.18 3.36 -0.17
CA ARG A 78 2.17 1.90 -0.01
C ARG A 78 3.53 1.34 -0.30
N CYS A 79 3.98 0.47 0.58
CA CYS A 79 5.24 -0.23 0.42
C CYS A 79 5.01 -1.73 0.47
N SER A 80 5.58 -2.44 -0.49
CA SER A 80 5.67 -3.91 -0.50
C SER A 80 6.94 -4.31 0.23
N VAL A 81 6.82 -5.22 1.20
CA VAL A 81 7.92 -5.64 2.08
C VAL A 81 8.03 -7.15 2.07
N HIS A 82 9.25 -7.67 1.90
CA HIS A 82 9.49 -9.10 1.96
C HIS A 82 9.28 -9.61 3.39
N ALA A 83 8.34 -10.55 3.56
CA ALA A 83 7.85 -10.98 4.87
C ALA A 83 8.94 -11.63 5.74
N GLY A 84 9.91 -12.32 5.13
CA GLY A 84 10.98 -13.00 5.86
C GLY A 84 12.16 -12.11 6.28
N SER A 85 12.41 -11.01 5.54
CA SER A 85 13.61 -10.19 5.75
C SER A 85 13.32 -8.74 6.14
N GLY A 86 12.09 -8.26 5.94
CA GLY A 86 11.74 -6.86 6.16
C GLY A 86 12.30 -5.89 5.12
N ALA A 87 12.94 -6.41 4.06
CA ALA A 87 13.44 -5.59 2.98
C ALA A 87 12.27 -5.00 2.17
N VAL A 88 12.32 -3.70 1.92
CA VAL A 88 11.37 -3.01 1.06
C VAL A 88 11.65 -3.40 -0.39
N ALA A 89 10.63 -3.94 -1.06
CA ALA A 89 10.69 -4.30 -2.48
C ALA A 89 10.34 -3.11 -3.38
N SER A 90 9.33 -2.34 -2.99
CA SER A 90 8.93 -1.10 -3.66
C SER A 90 8.09 -0.23 -2.73
N CYS A 91 8.15 1.08 -2.93
CA CYS A 91 7.24 2.04 -2.34
C CYS A 91 6.65 2.93 -3.43
N HIS A 92 5.36 3.22 -3.33
CA HIS A 92 4.59 4.01 -4.26
C HIS A 92 3.77 5.02 -3.48
N TRP A 93 3.93 6.30 -3.81
CA TRP A 93 3.13 7.38 -3.25
C TRP A 93 2.23 7.95 -4.35
N THR A 94 0.93 7.86 -4.12
CA THR A 94 -0.08 8.25 -5.11
C THR A 94 -0.58 9.67 -4.86
N PHE A 95 -0.84 10.41 -5.94
CA PHE A 95 -1.37 11.77 -5.90
C PHE A 95 -2.46 11.96 -6.94
N VAL A 96 -3.30 12.97 -6.74
CA VAL A 96 -4.31 13.42 -7.71
C VAL A 96 -4.33 14.93 -7.81
N GLY A 97 -4.53 15.46 -9.01
CA GLY A 97 -4.80 16.87 -9.30
C GLY A 97 -6.00 17.02 -10.22
N SER A 98 -6.62 18.19 -10.24
CA SER A 98 -7.73 18.45 -11.16
C SER A 98 -7.90 19.91 -11.51
N ASN A 99 -8.26 20.20 -12.76
CA ASN A 99 -8.74 21.51 -13.18
C ASN A 99 -10.25 21.43 -13.40
N ALA A 100 -11.03 22.22 -12.66
CA ALA A 100 -12.48 22.23 -12.77
C ALA A 100 -13.02 23.65 -12.92
N GLY A 101 -13.98 23.82 -13.82
CA GLY A 101 -14.61 25.12 -14.11
C GLY A 101 -16.00 24.99 -14.69
N ALA A 102 -16.81 26.04 -14.55
CA ALA A 102 -18.12 26.13 -15.19
C ALA A 102 -17.99 26.63 -16.63
N ALA A 103 -18.66 25.96 -17.57
CA ALA A 103 -18.82 26.46 -18.92
C ALA A 103 -19.68 27.74 -18.91
N ALA A 104 -19.23 28.77 -19.62
CA ALA A 104 -19.86 30.09 -19.56
C ALA A 104 -21.22 30.15 -20.26
N ASP A 105 -21.48 29.23 -21.18
CA ASP A 105 -22.67 29.18 -22.04
C ASP A 105 -23.84 28.44 -21.38
N ASP A 106 -23.58 27.31 -20.72
CA ASP A 106 -24.63 26.44 -20.16
C ASP A 106 -24.50 26.20 -18.64
N GLY A 107 -23.44 26.71 -17.99
CA GLY A 107 -23.20 26.57 -16.55
C GLY A 107 -22.76 25.16 -16.13
N ARG A 108 -22.50 24.24 -17.06
CA ARG A 108 -22.08 22.88 -16.75
C ARG A 108 -20.66 22.88 -16.19
N ILE A 109 -20.44 22.10 -15.12
CA ILE A 109 -19.10 21.88 -14.58
C ILE A 109 -18.35 20.89 -15.47
N GLN A 110 -17.16 21.28 -15.89
CA GLN A 110 -16.20 20.43 -16.57
C GLN A 110 -15.01 20.25 -15.63
N ALA A 111 -14.56 19.01 -15.46
CA ALA A 111 -13.42 18.68 -14.62
C ALA A 111 -12.50 17.75 -15.40
N ASP A 112 -11.22 18.11 -15.47
CA ASP A 112 -10.14 17.25 -15.91
C ASP A 112 -9.33 16.81 -14.70
N MET A 113 -8.89 15.55 -14.68
CA MET A 113 -8.25 14.94 -13.52
C MET A 113 -7.02 14.15 -13.93
N ARG A 114 -5.96 14.28 -13.13
CA ARG A 114 -4.71 13.54 -13.31
C ARG A 114 -4.37 12.76 -12.05
N ASN A 115 -3.99 11.50 -12.24
CA ASN A 115 -3.44 10.66 -11.18
C ASN A 115 -1.94 10.47 -11.41
N TYR A 116 -1.17 10.47 -10.33
CA TYR A 116 0.26 10.21 -10.32
C TYR A 116 0.55 9.01 -9.42
N ASP A 117 1.49 8.17 -9.86
CA ASP A 117 2.01 7.04 -9.09
C ASP A 117 3.54 7.17 -8.97
N CYS A 118 3.98 7.89 -7.94
CA CYS A 118 5.39 8.20 -7.73
C CYS A 118 6.08 7.03 -7.03
N ARG A 119 6.91 6.30 -7.78
CA ARG A 119 7.77 5.27 -7.22
C ARG A 119 8.90 5.93 -6.41
N LEU A 120 9.06 5.51 -5.16
CA LEU A 120 10.20 5.90 -4.33
C LEU A 120 11.35 4.90 -4.55
N PRO A 121 12.46 5.28 -5.23
CA PRO A 121 13.52 4.36 -5.62
C PRO A 121 14.48 4.07 -4.47
N LEU A 122 13.98 3.40 -3.42
CA LEU A 122 14.83 2.92 -2.32
C LEU A 122 15.91 1.96 -2.83
N ALA A 123 17.09 2.02 -2.24
CA ALA A 123 18.19 1.11 -2.57
C ALA A 123 17.76 -0.35 -2.32
N PRO A 124 18.13 -1.31 -3.19
CA PRO A 124 17.79 -2.71 -3.00
C PRO A 124 18.23 -3.24 -1.63
N GLY A 125 17.36 -3.98 -0.95
CA GLY A 125 17.65 -4.56 0.35
C GLY A 125 17.46 -3.61 1.55
N THR A 126 17.03 -2.37 1.32
CA THR A 126 16.73 -1.42 2.41
C THR A 126 15.69 -1.99 3.37
N PRO A 127 15.99 -2.12 4.68
CA PRO A 127 15.01 -2.56 5.67
C PRO A 127 13.92 -1.52 5.90
N LEU A 128 12.65 -1.95 6.04
CA LEU A 128 11.55 -1.05 6.37
C LEU A 128 11.83 -0.25 7.65
N GLU A 129 12.42 -0.90 8.66
CA GLU A 129 12.79 -0.29 9.93
C GLU A 129 13.74 0.90 9.77
N GLN A 130 14.68 0.83 8.81
CA GLN A 130 15.60 1.93 8.53
C GLN A 130 14.85 3.12 7.92
N VAL A 131 13.88 2.86 7.03
CA VAL A 131 13.06 3.90 6.42
C VAL A 131 12.17 4.58 7.46
N LEU A 132 11.48 3.79 8.29
CA LEU A 132 10.59 4.31 9.34
C LEU A 132 11.38 5.12 10.37
N ALA A 133 12.51 4.62 10.86
CA ALA A 133 13.34 5.33 11.84
C ALA A 133 13.87 6.67 11.30
N ALA A 134 14.28 6.73 10.03
CA ALA A 134 14.75 7.98 9.42
C ALA A 134 13.63 9.02 9.34
N LEU A 135 12.43 8.62 8.91
CA LEU A 135 11.29 9.53 8.75
C LEU A 135 10.67 9.95 10.10
N GLU A 136 10.73 9.08 11.12
CA GLU A 136 10.29 9.41 12.48
C GLU A 136 11.23 10.37 13.20
N GLY A 137 12.52 10.29 12.91
CA GLY A 137 13.52 11.23 13.44
C GLY A 137 13.46 12.61 12.80
N ALA A 138 12.69 12.77 11.72
CA ALA A 138 12.57 14.02 10.98
C ALA A 138 11.67 15.03 11.71
N GLY A 139 12.06 16.31 11.63
CA GLY A 139 11.13 17.40 11.95
C GLY A 139 9.98 17.46 10.94
N PRO A 140 8.84 18.09 11.31
CA PRO A 140 7.69 18.23 10.41
C PRO A 140 8.02 19.00 9.12
N ASP A 141 9.00 19.90 9.17
CA ASP A 141 9.41 20.73 8.02
C ASP A 141 10.50 20.05 7.17
N ASP A 142 11.20 19.05 7.72
CA ASP A 142 12.34 18.38 7.06
C ASP A 142 11.99 17.00 6.49
N VAL A 143 10.82 16.45 6.84
CA VAL A 143 10.44 15.05 6.57
C VAL A 143 10.52 14.68 5.08
N LEU A 144 10.34 15.63 4.18
CA LEU A 144 10.45 15.38 2.74
C LEU A 144 11.90 15.32 2.25
N ASP A 145 12.82 16.01 2.92
CA ASP A 145 14.21 16.20 2.50
C ASP A 145 15.17 15.19 3.14
N ILE A 146 14.72 14.45 4.16
CA ILE A 146 15.53 13.42 4.81
C ILE A 146 16.06 12.41 3.78
N PRO A 147 17.38 12.26 3.64
CA PRO A 147 17.96 11.27 2.76
C PRO A 147 17.55 9.85 3.19
N LEU A 148 17.13 9.06 2.21
CA LEU A 148 16.87 7.64 2.38
C LEU A 148 17.85 6.85 1.50
N PRO A 149 18.16 5.59 1.81
CA PRO A 149 18.99 4.76 0.94
C PRO A 149 18.42 4.74 -0.48
N GLY A 150 19.21 5.17 -1.49
CA GLY A 150 18.77 5.29 -2.88
C GLY A 150 18.08 6.62 -3.24
N MET A 151 17.74 7.45 -2.25
CA MET A 151 17.08 8.75 -2.43
C MET A 151 17.84 9.84 -1.65
N PRO A 152 18.99 10.32 -2.17
CA PRO A 152 19.83 11.29 -1.46
C PRO A 152 19.19 12.68 -1.33
N ARG A 153 18.21 13.02 -2.16
CA ARG A 153 17.40 14.25 -2.10
C ARG A 153 16.07 14.04 -1.35
N GLY A 154 15.96 12.96 -0.57
CA GLY A 154 14.74 12.57 0.10
C GLY A 154 13.57 12.29 -0.86
N THR A 155 12.36 12.33 -0.31
CA THR A 155 11.12 12.21 -1.10
C THR A 155 10.84 13.46 -1.91
N TYR A 156 11.23 14.66 -1.44
CA TYR A 156 11.10 15.92 -2.17
C TYR A 156 11.69 15.81 -3.58
N GLY A 157 12.95 15.35 -3.68
CA GLY A 157 13.62 15.21 -4.96
C GLY A 157 12.94 14.24 -5.93
N VAL A 158 12.29 13.19 -5.41
CA VAL A 158 11.51 12.24 -6.21
C VAL A 158 10.21 12.86 -6.70
N LEU A 159 9.54 13.65 -5.86
CA LEU A 159 8.29 14.32 -6.23
C LEU A 159 8.51 15.37 -7.32
N VAL A 160 9.62 16.12 -7.27
CA VAL A 160 9.99 17.08 -8.34
C VAL A 160 10.08 16.42 -9.71
N ASP A 161 10.54 15.17 -9.78
CA ASP A 161 10.70 14.45 -11.05
C ASP A 161 9.40 13.74 -11.49
N CYS A 162 8.41 13.60 -10.59
CA CYS A 162 7.21 12.79 -10.80
C CYS A 162 5.93 13.60 -11.05
N LEU A 163 5.74 14.71 -10.31
CA LEU A 163 4.54 15.55 -10.33
C LEU A 163 4.62 16.63 -11.41
#